data_AF-A0A845WT58-F1
#
_entry.id   AF-A0A845WT58-F1
#
_cell.length_a   1.000
_cell.length_b   1.000
_cell.length_c   1.000
_cell.angle_alpha   90.00
_cell.angle_beta   90.00
_cell.angle_gamma   90.00
#
_symmetry.space_group_name_H-M   'P 1'
#
loop_
_entity.id
_entity.type
_entity.pdbx_description
1 polymer ?
#
loop_
_entity_poly.entity_id
_entity_poly.type
_entity_poly.pdbx_seq_one_letter_code
_entity_poly.pdbx_strand_id
1 'polypeptide(L)'
;MNKYLDQLFQSYSYGRSKPLPKIDNIDDILDKRMQMTMIAHLPLEDIISIKKIFHASQAVLSASFQGKLLEAEQANLTANKIIKFSQFTPESSLIIKNTFNASKGYFDYRQGNYDGARVNLHIALEACIALINQYGYDFLQGRPIHLACNLLKVEACSGNHEKAIKIACYLISHMEGKHNSSLAQDINLLESVQDLSFNYERFLVIQVFEEVAKLFASCNDDESTKLVALASNIIGDEDFLSNKQFQREYTWFKNKQALAKGKIIEFIEESSKFLADGRGSCTLLWHATVLDILKICKTIDSEISKILQKQIIEDLVNYKYLPTVLKA
;
A
#
# COMPACT_ATOMS: atom_id res chain seq x y z
N MET A 1 -12.14 33.46 -1.06
CA MET A 1 -11.42 32.57 -0.13
C MET A 1 -12.29 32.14 1.06
N ASN A 2 -12.81 33.05 1.89
CA ASN A 2 -13.59 32.69 3.10
C ASN A 2 -14.77 31.72 2.85
N LYS A 3 -15.57 31.93 1.79
CA LYS A 3 -16.64 31.00 1.41
C LYS A 3 -16.15 29.56 1.20
N TYR A 4 -14.99 29.40 0.57
CA TYR A 4 -14.40 28.09 0.30
C TYR A 4 -13.87 27.42 1.56
N LEU A 5 -13.25 28.20 2.45
CA LEU A 5 -12.78 27.70 3.75
C LEU A 5 -13.94 27.30 4.66
N ASP A 6 -15.06 28.03 4.64
CA ASP A 6 -16.26 27.67 5.39
C ASP A 6 -16.86 26.34 4.90
N GLN A 7 -17.00 26.19 3.59
CA GLN A 7 -17.45 24.93 2.98
C GLN A 7 -16.51 23.76 3.32
N LEU A 8 -15.20 24.00 3.28
CA LEU A 8 -14.20 23.00 3.65
C LEU A 8 -14.33 22.58 5.11
N PHE A 9 -14.51 23.54 6.01
CA PHE A 9 -14.68 23.28 7.44
C PHE A 9 -15.95 22.47 7.74
N GLN A 10 -17.07 22.81 7.09
CA GLN A 10 -18.31 22.04 7.19
C GLN A 10 -18.13 20.62 6.65
N SER A 11 -17.48 20.47 5.50
CA SER A 11 -17.23 19.17 4.86
C SER A 11 -16.33 18.28 5.71
N TYR A 12 -15.27 18.85 6.29
CA TYR A 12 -14.39 18.17 7.24
C TYR A 12 -15.16 17.69 8.48
N SER A 13 -15.95 18.58 9.09
CA SER A 13 -16.73 18.30 10.30
C SER A 13 -17.78 17.21 10.08
N TYR A 14 -18.42 17.21 8.90
CA TYR A 14 -19.34 16.17 8.51
C TYR A 14 -18.62 14.84 8.19
N GLY A 15 -17.55 14.89 7.42
CA GLY A 15 -16.78 13.71 7.01
C GLY A 15 -16.16 12.94 8.17
N ARG A 16 -15.63 13.65 9.18
CA ARG A 16 -14.96 13.02 10.33
C ARG A 16 -15.91 12.23 11.24
N SER A 17 -17.20 12.57 11.24
CA SER A 17 -18.20 11.93 12.10
C SER A 17 -18.87 10.72 11.46
N LYS A 18 -18.62 10.48 10.17
CA LYS A 18 -19.13 9.30 9.47
C LYS A 18 -18.50 8.00 10.02
N PRO A 19 -19.29 6.91 10.10
CA PRO A 19 -18.78 5.63 10.55
C PRO A 19 -17.76 5.07 9.55
N LEU A 20 -16.77 4.34 10.07
CA LEU A 20 -15.84 3.57 9.24
C LEU A 20 -16.54 2.29 8.75
N PRO A 21 -16.35 1.93 7.47
CA PRO A 21 -16.88 0.67 6.97
C PRO A 21 -16.20 -0.51 7.66
N LYS A 22 -16.92 -1.62 7.81
CA LYS A 22 -16.31 -2.91 8.16
C LYS A 22 -15.54 -3.41 6.94
N ILE A 23 -14.31 -3.83 7.15
CA ILE A 23 -13.47 -4.43 6.12
C ILE A 23 -13.58 -5.95 6.30
N ASP A 24 -13.94 -6.65 5.22
CA ASP A 24 -13.97 -8.12 5.22
C ASP A 24 -12.54 -8.69 5.34
N ASN A 25 -12.39 -9.78 6.10
CA ASN A 25 -11.10 -10.43 6.25
C ASN A 25 -10.79 -11.33 5.04
N ILE A 26 -10.27 -10.73 3.97
CA ILE A 26 -9.90 -11.43 2.73
C ILE A 26 -8.82 -12.51 3.01
N ASP A 27 -7.96 -12.29 3.99
CA ASP A 27 -6.85 -13.20 4.32
C ASP A 27 -7.35 -14.59 4.75
N ASP A 28 -8.46 -14.67 5.50
CA ASP A 28 -9.02 -15.95 5.95
C ASP A 28 -9.48 -16.83 4.77
N ILE A 29 -9.97 -16.22 3.69
CA ILE A 29 -10.42 -16.94 2.49
C ILE A 29 -9.20 -17.46 1.72
N LEU A 30 -8.17 -16.62 1.57
CA LEU A 30 -6.94 -16.98 0.88
C LEU A 30 -6.19 -18.08 1.62
N ASP A 31 -6.10 -18.01 2.95
CA ASP A 31 -5.45 -19.03 3.78
C ASP A 31 -6.13 -20.39 3.65
N LYS A 32 -7.47 -20.43 3.63
CA LYS A 32 -8.22 -21.68 3.40
C LYS A 32 -7.94 -22.27 2.03
N ARG A 33 -7.96 -21.45 0.96
CA ARG A 33 -7.65 -21.91 -0.41
C ARG A 33 -6.21 -22.42 -0.52
N MET A 34 -5.27 -21.73 0.11
CA MET A 34 -3.87 -22.17 0.17
C MET A 34 -3.75 -23.53 0.84
N GLN A 35 -4.37 -23.72 2.00
CA GLN A 35 -4.34 -25.01 2.71
C GLN A 35 -4.95 -26.14 1.90
N MET A 36 -6.11 -25.92 1.27
CA MET A 36 -6.76 -26.94 0.44
C MET A 36 -5.89 -27.33 -0.76
N THR A 37 -5.29 -26.35 -1.44
CA THR A 37 -4.41 -26.60 -2.60
C THR A 37 -3.16 -27.36 -2.19
N MET A 38 -2.51 -26.96 -1.08
CA MET A 38 -1.35 -27.67 -0.55
C MET A 38 -1.65 -29.13 -0.21
N ILE A 39 -2.81 -29.40 0.41
CA ILE A 39 -3.24 -30.78 0.74
C ILE A 39 -3.44 -31.63 -0.52
N ALA A 40 -3.90 -31.02 -1.61
CA ALA A 40 -4.14 -31.73 -2.87
C ALA A 40 -2.85 -32.06 -3.63
N HIS A 41 -1.82 -31.21 -3.54
CA HIS A 41 -0.63 -31.31 -4.40
C HIS A 41 0.62 -31.87 -3.70
N LEU A 42 0.76 -31.63 -2.40
CA LEU A 42 2.06 -31.80 -1.73
C LEU A 42 2.12 -33.07 -0.88
N PRO A 43 3.31 -33.67 -0.74
CA PRO A 43 3.54 -34.72 0.24
C PRO A 43 3.23 -34.25 1.67
N LEU A 44 2.72 -35.15 2.52
CA LEU A 44 2.38 -34.83 3.91
C LEU A 44 3.58 -34.27 4.71
N GLU A 45 4.77 -34.82 4.48
CA GLU A 45 6.01 -34.39 5.14
C GLU A 45 6.34 -32.92 4.81
N ASP A 46 6.19 -32.54 3.54
CA ASP A 46 6.35 -31.15 3.07
C ASP A 46 5.31 -30.24 3.75
N ILE A 47 4.04 -30.64 3.78
CA ILE A 47 2.96 -29.86 4.41
C ILE A 47 3.26 -29.59 5.89
N ILE A 48 3.73 -30.59 6.63
CA ILE A 48 4.07 -30.45 8.05
C ILE A 48 5.20 -29.42 8.22
N SER A 49 6.25 -29.53 7.42
CA SER A 49 7.40 -28.62 7.46
C SER A 49 7.02 -27.19 7.04
N ILE A 50 6.23 -27.03 5.99
CA ILE A 50 5.72 -25.74 5.52
C ILE A 50 4.87 -25.08 6.61
N LYS A 51 3.97 -25.82 7.28
CA LYS A 51 3.17 -25.26 8.38
C LYS A 51 4.04 -24.72 9.52
N LYS A 52 5.12 -25.41 9.88
CA LYS A 52 6.07 -24.91 10.90
C LYS A 52 6.79 -23.65 10.43
N ILE A 53 7.19 -23.59 9.16
CA ILE A 53 7.80 -22.41 8.56
C ILE A 53 6.81 -21.24 8.55
N PHE A 54 5.54 -21.46 8.18
CA PHE A 54 4.51 -20.43 8.18
C PHE A 54 4.26 -19.87 9.58
N HIS A 55 4.17 -20.72 10.60
CA HIS A 55 4.04 -20.27 11.98
C HIS A 55 5.23 -19.40 12.40
N ALA A 56 6.46 -19.80 12.06
CA ALA A 56 7.65 -18.99 12.33
C ALA A 56 7.62 -17.66 11.57
N SER A 57 7.23 -17.64 10.28
CA SER A 57 7.06 -16.42 9.48
C SER A 57 5.98 -15.48 10.04
N GLN A 58 4.86 -16.01 10.54
CA GLN A 58 3.85 -15.20 11.24
C GLN A 58 4.40 -14.61 12.54
N ALA A 59 5.19 -15.36 13.29
CA ALA A 59 5.88 -14.86 14.49
C ALA A 59 6.88 -13.74 14.14
N VAL A 60 7.64 -13.88 13.03
CA VAL A 60 8.53 -12.82 12.51
C VAL A 60 7.73 -11.54 12.25
N LEU A 61 6.61 -11.64 11.53
CA LEU A 61 5.77 -10.49 11.18
C LEU A 61 5.18 -9.84 12.43
N SER A 62 4.56 -10.62 13.32
CA SER A 62 3.93 -10.13 14.56
C SER A 62 4.94 -9.40 15.44
N ALA A 63 6.11 -10.00 15.70
CA ALA A 63 7.18 -9.39 16.47
C ALA A 63 7.72 -8.12 15.80
N SER A 64 7.89 -8.14 14.47
CA SER A 64 8.33 -6.98 13.68
C SER A 64 7.34 -5.82 13.76
N PHE A 65 6.03 -6.08 13.68
CA PHE A 65 4.99 -5.07 13.85
C PHE A 65 5.05 -4.42 15.25
N GLN A 66 5.32 -5.21 16.28
CA GLN A 66 5.47 -4.76 17.67
C GLN A 66 6.83 -4.10 17.96
N GLY A 67 7.76 -4.05 16.99
CA GLY A 67 9.11 -3.52 17.19
C GLY A 67 10.04 -4.43 18.00
N LYS A 68 9.67 -5.69 18.21
CA LYS A 68 10.45 -6.68 18.97
C LYS A 68 11.45 -7.40 18.05
N LEU A 69 12.47 -6.67 17.61
CA LEU A 69 13.39 -7.13 16.56
C LEU A 69 14.17 -8.41 16.95
N LEU A 70 14.56 -8.58 18.22
CA LEU A 70 15.25 -9.79 18.68
C LEU A 70 14.35 -11.05 18.60
N GLU A 71 13.07 -10.92 18.97
CA GLU A 71 12.11 -12.03 18.86
C GLU A 71 11.87 -12.39 17.38
N ALA A 72 11.77 -11.38 16.51
CA ALA A 72 11.63 -11.59 15.08
C ALA A 72 12.87 -12.27 14.47
N GLU A 73 14.07 -11.94 14.93
CA GLU A 73 15.31 -12.60 14.50
C GLU A 73 15.35 -14.08 14.92
N GLN A 74 14.98 -14.39 16.17
CA GLN A 74 14.91 -15.78 16.65
C GLN A 74 13.90 -16.62 15.87
N ALA A 75 12.74 -16.05 15.55
CA ALA A 75 11.74 -16.72 14.71
C ALA A 75 12.26 -16.97 13.28
N ASN A 76 12.99 -16.01 12.69
CA ASN A 76 13.66 -16.18 11.40
C ASN A 76 14.71 -17.30 11.43
N LEU A 77 15.55 -17.35 12.46
CA LEU A 77 16.54 -18.42 12.63
C LEU A 77 15.88 -19.80 12.75
N THR A 78 14.73 -19.87 13.43
CA THR A 78 13.94 -21.10 13.56
C THR A 78 13.42 -21.57 12.19
N ALA A 79 12.82 -20.68 11.40
CA ALA A 79 12.38 -21.00 10.04
C ALA A 79 13.54 -21.49 9.15
N ASN A 80 14.66 -20.76 9.15
CA ASN A 80 15.85 -21.11 8.39
C ASN A 80 16.41 -22.49 8.76
N LYS A 81 16.39 -22.85 10.04
CA LYS A 81 16.82 -24.17 10.50
C LYS A 81 15.95 -25.26 9.85
N ILE A 82 14.63 -25.09 9.86
CA ILE A 82 13.70 -26.06 9.25
C ILE A 82 13.96 -26.16 7.74
N ILE A 83 14.11 -25.01 7.06
CA ILE A 83 14.36 -24.95 5.62
C ILE A 83 15.65 -25.71 5.25
N LYS A 84 16.73 -25.51 6.01
CA LYS A 84 18.03 -26.12 5.73
C LYS A 84 18.06 -27.65 5.90
N PHE A 85 17.29 -28.18 6.84
CA PHE A 85 17.31 -29.61 7.17
C PHE A 85 16.21 -30.44 6.49
N SER A 86 15.31 -29.79 5.75
CA SER A 86 14.23 -30.47 5.04
C SER A 86 14.58 -30.63 3.56
N GLN A 87 14.12 -31.72 2.94
CA GLN A 87 14.17 -31.90 1.50
C GLN A 87 12.77 -31.63 0.96
N PHE A 88 12.63 -30.59 0.15
CA PHE A 88 11.33 -30.19 -0.42
C PHE A 88 11.24 -30.56 -1.88
N THR A 89 10.03 -30.88 -2.33
CA THR A 89 9.73 -30.89 -3.77
C THR A 89 9.96 -29.49 -4.39
N PRO A 90 10.11 -29.40 -5.72
CA PRO A 90 10.22 -28.11 -6.41
C PRO A 90 9.05 -27.17 -6.10
N GLU A 91 7.82 -27.69 -6.08
CA GLU A 91 6.61 -26.93 -5.74
C GLU A 91 6.64 -26.41 -4.30
N SER A 92 6.89 -27.28 -3.32
CA SER A 92 7.02 -26.91 -1.91
C SER A 92 8.10 -25.85 -1.68
N SER A 93 9.22 -25.95 -2.40
CA SER A 93 10.29 -24.95 -2.34
C SER A 93 9.82 -23.57 -2.77
N LEU A 94 8.93 -23.47 -3.77
CA LEU A 94 8.35 -22.20 -4.20
C LEU A 94 7.39 -21.61 -3.16
N ILE A 95 6.56 -22.44 -2.52
CA ILE A 95 5.65 -22.01 -1.45
C ILE A 95 6.43 -21.40 -0.28
N ILE A 96 7.52 -22.08 0.11
CA ILE A 96 8.44 -21.59 1.12
C ILE A 96 9.08 -20.29 0.67
N LYS A 97 9.62 -20.23 -0.56
CA LYS A 97 10.26 -19.01 -1.07
C LYS A 97 9.30 -17.82 -1.07
N ASN A 98 8.06 -18.00 -1.52
CA ASN A 98 7.03 -16.95 -1.49
C ASN A 98 6.78 -16.43 -0.07
N THR A 99 6.49 -17.34 0.87
CA THR A 99 6.02 -16.92 2.21
C THR A 99 7.17 -16.48 3.12
N PHE A 100 8.24 -17.28 3.20
CA PHE A 100 9.37 -17.01 4.06
C PHE A 100 10.09 -15.72 3.64
N ASN A 101 10.42 -15.57 2.35
CA ASN A 101 11.14 -14.37 1.91
C ASN A 101 10.25 -13.11 1.99
N ALA A 102 8.93 -13.20 1.82
CA ALA A 102 8.06 -12.05 2.10
C ALA A 102 8.15 -11.61 3.58
N SER A 103 8.12 -12.57 4.52
CA SER A 103 8.27 -12.26 5.96
C SER A 103 9.66 -11.74 6.32
N LYS A 104 10.70 -12.32 5.72
CA LYS A 104 12.10 -11.92 5.91
C LYS A 104 12.37 -10.54 5.32
N GLY A 105 11.82 -10.25 4.15
CA GLY A 105 11.91 -8.93 3.52
C GLY A 105 11.26 -7.83 4.37
N TYR A 106 10.11 -8.11 5.00
CA TYR A 106 9.51 -7.18 5.95
C TYR A 106 10.39 -6.97 7.20
N PHE A 107 10.98 -8.04 7.73
CA PHE A 107 11.92 -7.94 8.85
C PHE A 107 13.15 -7.11 8.49
N ASP A 108 13.77 -7.36 7.35
CA ASP A 108 14.94 -6.61 6.86
C ASP A 108 14.58 -5.13 6.67
N TYR A 109 13.40 -4.84 6.11
CA TYR A 109 12.86 -3.49 6.02
C TYR A 109 12.76 -2.81 7.40
N ARG A 110 12.24 -3.51 8.41
CA ARG A 110 12.12 -2.98 9.78
C ARG A 110 13.45 -2.74 10.47
N GLN A 111 14.51 -3.41 10.03
CA GLN A 111 15.89 -3.16 10.49
C GLN A 111 16.61 -2.05 9.70
N GLY A 112 15.98 -1.49 8.66
CA GLY A 112 16.62 -0.55 7.74
C GLY A 112 17.57 -1.21 6.74
N ASN A 113 17.59 -2.55 6.65
CA ASN A 113 18.34 -3.29 5.63
C ASN A 113 17.52 -3.35 4.34
N TYR A 114 17.47 -2.24 3.62
CA TYR A 114 16.64 -2.11 2.42
C TYR A 114 17.13 -3.00 1.26
N ASP A 115 18.44 -3.22 1.13
CA ASP A 115 19.01 -4.11 0.11
C ASP A 115 18.54 -5.56 0.33
N GLY A 116 18.64 -6.05 1.57
CA GLY A 116 18.11 -7.36 1.94
C GLY A 116 16.61 -7.46 1.73
N ALA A 117 15.86 -6.41 2.07
CA ALA A 117 14.42 -6.36 1.86
C ALA A 117 14.05 -6.51 0.37
N ARG A 118 14.75 -5.79 -0.53
CA ARG A 118 14.53 -5.90 -1.99
C ARG A 118 14.80 -7.32 -2.50
N VAL A 119 15.95 -7.89 -2.16
CA VAL A 119 16.32 -9.25 -2.60
C VAL A 119 15.26 -10.27 -2.18
N ASN A 120 14.86 -10.24 -0.92
CA ASN A 120 13.86 -11.18 -0.40
C ASN A 120 12.48 -10.98 -1.05
N LEU A 121 12.06 -9.74 -1.28
CA LEU A 121 10.78 -9.47 -1.96
C LEU A 121 10.79 -9.91 -3.43
N HIS A 122 11.91 -9.78 -4.15
CA HIS A 122 12.05 -10.32 -5.50
C HIS A 122 11.98 -11.84 -5.52
N ILE A 123 12.68 -12.52 -4.61
CA ILE A 123 12.59 -14.00 -4.48
C ILE A 123 11.15 -14.43 -4.21
N ALA A 124 10.44 -13.72 -3.34
CA ALA A 124 9.04 -14.01 -3.04
C ALA A 124 8.14 -13.79 -4.26
N LEU A 125 8.37 -12.72 -5.01
CA LEU A 125 7.61 -12.36 -6.20
C LEU A 125 7.79 -13.40 -7.31
N GLU A 126 9.03 -13.76 -7.64
CA GLU A 126 9.36 -14.77 -8.64
C GLU A 126 8.75 -16.13 -8.28
N ALA A 127 8.84 -16.52 -7.01
CA ALA A 127 8.25 -17.76 -6.53
C ALA A 127 6.72 -17.75 -6.62
N CYS A 128 6.09 -16.63 -6.27
CA CYS A 128 4.64 -16.45 -6.39
C CYS A 128 4.18 -16.58 -7.84
N ILE A 129 4.90 -15.95 -8.77
CA ILE A 129 4.63 -16.02 -10.21
C ILE A 129 4.77 -17.46 -10.72
N ALA A 130 5.83 -18.18 -10.30
CA ALA A 130 6.03 -19.57 -10.68
C ALA A 130 4.91 -20.48 -10.15
N LEU A 131 4.42 -20.27 -8.91
CA LEU A 131 3.29 -21.03 -8.36
C LEU A 131 2.02 -20.84 -9.18
N ILE A 132 1.74 -19.61 -9.63
CA ILE A 132 0.58 -19.31 -10.48
C ILE A 132 0.74 -20.04 -11.82
N ASN A 133 1.83 -19.76 -12.55
CA ASN A 133 1.98 -20.22 -13.93
C ASN A 133 2.24 -21.73 -14.08
N GLN A 134 3.00 -22.33 -13.16
CA GLN A 134 3.46 -23.72 -13.30
C GLN A 134 2.58 -24.72 -12.54
N TYR A 135 1.91 -24.28 -11.48
CA TYR A 135 1.17 -25.17 -10.57
C TYR A 135 -0.30 -24.75 -10.34
N GLY A 136 -0.79 -23.70 -11.02
CA GLY A 136 -2.21 -23.32 -11.01
C GLY A 136 -2.69 -22.69 -9.69
N TYR A 137 -1.82 -21.98 -8.97
CA TYR A 137 -2.20 -21.28 -7.73
C TYR A 137 -2.94 -19.97 -8.01
N ASP A 138 -4.03 -20.01 -8.78
CA ASP A 138 -4.74 -18.82 -9.29
C ASP A 138 -5.27 -17.90 -8.18
N PHE A 139 -5.56 -18.45 -7.00
CA PHE A 139 -5.96 -17.63 -5.84
C PHE A 139 -4.85 -16.69 -5.35
N LEU A 140 -3.60 -16.88 -5.77
CA LEU A 140 -2.47 -15.98 -5.49
C LEU A 140 -2.37 -14.81 -6.47
N GLN A 141 -3.25 -14.68 -7.46
CA GLN A 141 -3.16 -13.66 -8.50
C GLN A 141 -3.00 -12.20 -8.01
N GLY A 142 -3.51 -11.84 -6.82
CA GLY A 142 -3.31 -10.50 -6.24
C GLY A 142 -2.06 -10.36 -5.37
N ARG A 143 -1.43 -11.48 -5.00
CA ARG A 143 -0.22 -11.51 -4.17
C ARG A 143 0.99 -10.83 -4.84
N PRO A 144 1.25 -10.99 -6.14
CA PRO A 144 2.31 -10.24 -6.83
C PRO A 144 2.18 -8.72 -6.69
N ILE A 145 0.96 -8.18 -6.82
CA ILE A 145 0.69 -6.75 -6.64
C ILE A 145 1.00 -6.32 -5.20
N HIS A 146 0.57 -7.11 -4.21
CA HIS A 146 0.87 -6.83 -2.80
C HIS A 146 2.38 -6.86 -2.50
N LEU A 147 3.12 -7.83 -3.06
CA LEU A 147 4.58 -7.91 -2.91
C LEU A 147 5.29 -6.72 -3.58
N ALA A 148 4.83 -6.30 -4.76
CA ALA A 148 5.34 -5.12 -5.43
C ALA A 148 5.00 -3.82 -4.70
N CYS A 149 3.84 -3.74 -4.03
CA CYS A 149 3.50 -2.65 -3.13
C CYS A 149 4.46 -2.59 -1.91
N ASN A 150 4.89 -3.74 -1.39
CA ASN A 150 5.95 -3.78 -0.38
C ASN A 150 7.30 -3.31 -0.93
N LEU A 151 7.64 -3.60 -2.20
CA LEU A 151 8.82 -3.05 -2.86
C LEU A 151 8.74 -1.52 -2.98
N LEU A 152 7.61 -0.97 -3.42
CA LEU A 152 7.36 0.48 -3.44
C LEU A 152 7.71 1.10 -2.08
N LYS A 153 7.20 0.51 -1.00
CA LYS A 153 7.44 0.98 0.37
C LYS A 153 8.92 0.92 0.76
N VAL A 154 9.63 -0.15 0.37
CA VAL A 154 11.08 -0.27 0.61
C VAL A 154 11.83 0.83 -0.13
N GLU A 155 11.53 1.08 -1.41
CA GLU A 155 12.17 2.13 -2.19
C GLU A 155 11.88 3.53 -1.64
N ALA A 156 10.64 3.77 -1.21
CA ALA A 156 10.26 5.02 -0.56
C ALA A 156 11.10 5.26 0.71
N CYS A 157 11.18 4.28 1.61
CA CYS A 157 11.94 4.42 2.86
C CYS A 157 13.47 4.42 2.67
N SER A 158 13.99 3.89 1.57
CA SER A 158 15.42 3.97 1.24
C SER A 158 15.81 5.27 0.53
N GLY A 159 14.88 6.22 0.36
CA GLY A 159 15.12 7.50 -0.32
C GLY A 159 15.05 7.44 -1.85
N ASN A 160 14.69 6.29 -2.43
CA ASN A 160 14.55 6.10 -3.87
C ASN A 160 13.13 6.50 -4.34
N HIS A 161 12.71 7.73 -4.02
CA HIS A 161 11.33 8.18 -4.18
C HIS A 161 10.82 8.13 -5.62
N GLU A 162 11.67 8.50 -6.60
CA GLU A 162 11.33 8.41 -8.02
C GLU A 162 10.99 6.97 -8.43
N LYS A 163 11.81 6.00 -7.99
CA LYS A 163 11.58 4.58 -8.27
C LYS A 163 10.29 4.09 -7.60
N ALA A 164 10.03 4.50 -6.35
CA ALA A 164 8.78 4.18 -5.67
C ALA A 164 7.55 4.67 -6.46
N ILE A 165 7.59 5.90 -7.00
CA ILE A 165 6.49 6.42 -7.84
C ILE A 165 6.35 5.66 -9.15
N LYS A 166 7.44 5.32 -9.83
CA LYS A 166 7.39 4.49 -11.04
C LYS A 166 6.74 3.14 -10.77
N ILE A 167 7.09 2.49 -9.66
CA ILE A 167 6.44 1.25 -9.21
C ILE A 167 4.94 1.47 -8.99
N ALA A 168 4.56 2.53 -8.26
CA ALA A 168 3.16 2.84 -8.00
C ALA A 168 2.35 3.02 -9.29
N CYS A 169 2.87 3.82 -10.23
CA CYS A 169 2.21 4.08 -11.51
C CYS A 169 2.11 2.81 -12.37
N TYR A 170 3.15 1.97 -12.36
CA TYR A 170 3.13 0.66 -13.02
C TYR A 170 2.05 -0.24 -12.43
N LEU A 171 1.92 -0.32 -11.10
CA LEU A 171 0.89 -1.13 -10.45
C LEU A 171 -0.52 -0.64 -10.78
N ILE A 172 -0.75 0.67 -10.75
CA ILE A 172 -2.03 1.27 -11.14
C ILE A 172 -2.34 0.92 -12.60
N SER A 173 -1.42 1.20 -13.52
CA SER A 173 -1.61 0.91 -14.95
C SER A 173 -1.85 -0.59 -15.21
N HIS A 174 -1.14 -1.46 -14.50
CA HIS A 174 -1.29 -2.91 -14.58
C HIS A 174 -2.68 -3.36 -14.11
N MET A 175 -3.19 -2.84 -12.99
CA MET A 175 -4.55 -3.11 -12.51
C MET A 175 -5.63 -2.57 -13.45
N GLU A 176 -5.34 -1.50 -14.20
CA GLU A 176 -6.25 -1.00 -15.25
C GLU A 176 -6.18 -1.78 -16.57
N GLY A 177 -5.37 -2.84 -16.65
CA GLY A 177 -5.14 -3.59 -17.90
C GLY A 177 -4.28 -2.84 -18.93
N LYS A 178 -3.70 -1.70 -18.58
CA LYS A 178 -2.81 -0.89 -19.44
C LYS A 178 -1.37 -1.29 -19.18
N HIS A 179 -0.96 -2.41 -19.76
CA HIS A 179 0.39 -2.90 -19.56
C HIS A 179 1.42 -1.99 -20.25
N ASN A 180 2.22 -1.27 -19.46
CA ASN A 180 3.34 -0.49 -19.96
C ASN A 180 4.66 -1.09 -19.42
N SER A 181 5.26 -1.97 -20.23
CA SER A 181 6.52 -2.67 -19.90
C SER A 181 7.71 -1.72 -19.73
N SER A 182 7.64 -0.47 -20.20
CA SER A 182 8.73 0.50 -20.06
C SER A 182 8.89 1.09 -18.66
N LEU A 183 7.85 1.01 -17.82
CA LEU A 183 7.83 1.66 -16.49
C LEU A 183 8.48 0.82 -15.39
N ALA A 184 8.69 -0.48 -15.61
CA ALA A 184 9.14 -1.41 -14.58
C ALA A 184 10.11 -2.46 -15.12
N GLN A 185 11.26 -2.01 -15.65
CA GLN A 185 12.38 -2.94 -15.93
C GLN A 185 12.78 -3.76 -14.69
N ASP A 186 12.53 -3.22 -13.49
CA ASP A 186 12.89 -3.84 -12.21
C ASP A 186 11.78 -4.71 -11.60
N ILE A 187 10.53 -4.65 -12.08
CA ILE A 187 9.43 -5.48 -11.58
C ILE A 187 8.73 -6.16 -12.74
N ASN A 188 9.01 -7.45 -12.89
CA ASN A 188 8.35 -8.28 -13.89
C ASN A 188 7.09 -8.90 -13.29
N LEU A 189 5.98 -8.17 -13.28
CA LEU A 189 4.67 -8.77 -13.00
C LEU A 189 4.19 -9.55 -14.22
N LEU A 190 3.27 -10.49 -13.97
CA LEU A 190 2.56 -11.21 -15.03
C LEU A 190 1.71 -10.26 -15.89
N GLU A 191 1.12 -10.79 -16.96
CA GLU A 191 0.06 -10.10 -17.70
C GLU A 191 -1.10 -9.71 -16.77
N SER A 192 -1.94 -8.75 -17.19
CA SER A 192 -2.98 -8.17 -16.32
C SER A 192 -3.83 -9.25 -15.66
N VAL A 193 -4.08 -9.09 -14.36
CA VAL A 193 -4.79 -10.10 -13.56
C VAL A 193 -6.24 -10.22 -14.01
N GLN A 194 -6.62 -11.33 -14.67
CA GLN A 194 -7.94 -11.46 -15.28
C GLN A 194 -9.06 -11.89 -14.31
N ASP A 195 -8.74 -12.41 -13.10
CA ASP A 195 -9.75 -13.07 -12.24
C ASP A 195 -9.77 -12.61 -10.76
N LEU A 196 -9.33 -11.38 -10.44
CA LEU A 196 -9.51 -10.88 -9.07
C LEU A 196 -10.96 -10.54 -8.79
N SER A 197 -11.47 -10.97 -7.64
CA SER A 197 -12.73 -10.46 -7.14
C SER A 197 -12.63 -8.94 -6.98
N PHE A 198 -13.69 -8.22 -7.37
CA PHE A 198 -13.80 -6.77 -7.29
C PHE A 198 -13.32 -6.17 -5.96
N ASN A 199 -13.70 -6.77 -4.83
CA ASN A 199 -13.32 -6.28 -3.50
C ASN A 199 -11.80 -6.38 -3.25
N TYR A 200 -11.16 -7.41 -3.79
CA TYR A 200 -9.73 -7.63 -3.60
C TYR A 200 -8.89 -6.73 -4.50
N GLU A 201 -9.28 -6.57 -5.76
CA GLU A 201 -8.66 -5.59 -6.67
C GLU A 201 -8.73 -4.17 -6.08
N ARG A 202 -9.92 -3.76 -5.61
CA ARG A 202 -10.10 -2.46 -4.94
C ARG A 202 -9.22 -2.29 -3.71
N PHE A 203 -9.10 -3.32 -2.88
CA PHE A 203 -8.20 -3.30 -1.74
C PHE A 203 -6.74 -3.04 -2.17
N LEU A 204 -6.27 -3.70 -3.23
CA LEU A 204 -4.91 -3.54 -3.74
C LEU A 204 -4.66 -2.13 -4.32
N VAL A 205 -5.61 -1.59 -5.08
CA VAL A 205 -5.52 -0.20 -5.59
C VAL A 205 -5.42 0.80 -4.43
N ILE A 206 -6.31 0.67 -3.44
CA ILE A 206 -6.27 1.52 -2.23
C ILE A 206 -4.90 1.42 -1.58
N GLN A 207 -4.38 0.22 -1.39
CA GLN A 207 -3.07 0.00 -0.77
C GLN A 207 -1.95 0.76 -1.50
N VAL A 208 -1.92 0.70 -2.84
CA VAL A 208 -0.92 1.43 -3.64
C VAL A 208 -1.03 2.94 -3.43
N PHE A 209 -2.24 3.51 -3.53
CA PHE A 209 -2.45 4.94 -3.31
C PHE A 209 -2.11 5.36 -1.88
N GLU A 210 -2.39 4.53 -0.88
CA GLU A 210 -2.06 4.82 0.51
C GLU A 210 -0.53 4.84 0.75
N GLU A 211 0.24 3.98 0.07
CA GLU A 211 1.71 4.09 0.11
C GLU A 211 2.21 5.37 -0.58
N VAL A 212 1.63 5.76 -1.72
CA VAL A 212 1.95 7.03 -2.40
C VAL A 212 1.63 8.23 -1.50
N ALA A 213 0.50 8.20 -0.80
CA ALA A 213 0.10 9.25 0.12
C ALA A 213 1.10 9.42 1.28
N LYS A 214 1.60 8.30 1.83
CA LYS A 214 2.65 8.33 2.87
C LYS A 214 3.96 8.87 2.34
N LEU A 215 4.36 8.48 1.12
CA LEU A 215 5.56 9.02 0.46
C LEU A 215 5.45 10.54 0.30
N PHE A 216 4.37 11.04 -0.29
CA PHE A 216 4.17 12.50 -0.46
C PHE A 216 4.13 13.26 0.87
N ALA A 217 3.61 12.65 1.93
CA ALA A 217 3.60 13.26 3.26
C ALA A 217 4.99 13.31 3.91
N SER A 218 5.89 12.38 3.58
CA SER A 218 7.27 12.37 4.08
C SER A 218 8.21 13.31 3.34
N CYS A 219 7.85 13.74 2.13
CA CYS A 219 8.63 14.66 1.32
C CYS A 219 8.40 16.13 1.71
N ASN A 220 9.37 16.99 1.41
CA ASN A 220 9.13 18.44 1.39
C ASN A 220 8.27 18.82 0.17
N ASP A 221 7.76 20.06 0.17
CA ASP A 221 6.77 20.49 -0.83
C ASP A 221 7.34 20.52 -2.26
N ASP A 222 8.62 20.89 -2.43
CA ASP A 222 9.31 20.91 -3.74
C ASP A 222 9.46 19.50 -4.32
N GLU A 223 9.92 18.56 -3.50
CA GLU A 223 10.08 17.17 -3.89
C GLU A 223 8.72 16.51 -4.19
N SER A 224 7.73 16.73 -3.31
CA SER A 224 6.35 16.25 -3.51
C SER A 224 5.78 16.75 -4.84
N THR A 225 5.98 18.03 -5.17
CA THR A 225 5.57 18.62 -6.45
C THR A 225 6.22 17.94 -7.65
N LYS A 226 7.53 17.67 -7.59
CA LYS A 226 8.25 16.95 -8.65
C LYS A 226 7.73 15.51 -8.83
N LEU A 227 7.48 14.81 -7.74
CA LEU A 227 6.97 13.43 -7.76
C LEU A 227 5.52 13.36 -8.28
N VAL A 228 4.66 14.32 -7.92
CA VAL A 228 3.31 14.45 -8.48
C VAL A 228 3.37 14.71 -9.98
N ALA A 229 4.27 15.59 -10.44
CA ALA A 229 4.45 15.85 -11.87
C ALA A 229 4.91 14.60 -12.62
N LEU A 230 5.87 13.84 -12.07
CA LEU A 230 6.30 12.56 -12.62
C LEU A 230 5.14 11.57 -12.75
N ALA A 231 4.37 11.37 -11.67
CA ALA A 231 3.23 10.45 -11.68
C ALA A 231 2.15 10.88 -12.68
N SER A 232 1.91 12.19 -12.83
CA SER A 232 0.92 12.75 -13.77
C SER A 232 1.30 12.52 -15.24
N ASN A 233 2.59 12.47 -15.54
CA ASN A 233 3.05 12.18 -16.91
C ASN A 233 2.87 10.69 -17.26
N ILE A 234 2.72 9.83 -16.25
CA ILE A 234 2.61 8.38 -16.41
C ILE A 234 1.14 7.95 -16.37
N ILE A 235 0.38 8.44 -15.40
CA ILE A 235 -1.05 8.20 -15.22
C ILE A 235 -1.78 9.31 -15.99
N GLY A 236 -2.22 9.02 -17.21
CA GLY A 236 -2.77 10.03 -18.11
C GLY A 236 -4.09 10.63 -17.61
N ASP A 237 -4.41 11.86 -18.02
CA ASP A 237 -5.64 12.54 -17.59
C ASP A 237 -6.93 11.83 -18.07
N GLU A 238 -6.84 11.05 -19.16
CA GLU A 238 -7.95 10.27 -19.74
C GLU A 238 -8.32 9.04 -18.90
N ASP A 239 -7.37 8.53 -18.11
CA ASP A 239 -7.55 7.31 -17.30
C ASP A 239 -8.60 7.54 -16.19
N PHE A 240 -8.68 8.77 -15.69
CA PHE A 240 -9.52 9.15 -14.56
C PHE A 240 -11.03 9.19 -14.82
N LEU A 241 -11.46 9.26 -16.08
CA LEU A 241 -12.89 9.43 -16.44
C LEU A 241 -13.58 8.11 -16.79
N SER A 242 -12.82 7.09 -17.17
CA SER A 242 -13.35 5.80 -17.63
C SER A 242 -13.63 4.84 -16.48
N ASN A 243 -12.83 4.87 -15.41
CA ASN A 243 -12.93 3.90 -14.32
C ASN A 243 -13.64 4.46 -13.07
N LYS A 244 -14.97 4.27 -13.02
CA LYS A 244 -15.80 4.66 -11.85
C LYS A 244 -15.43 3.90 -10.56
N GLN A 245 -14.74 2.77 -10.66
CA GLN A 245 -14.40 1.90 -9.52
C GLN A 245 -13.41 2.57 -8.57
N PHE A 246 -12.43 3.28 -9.10
CA PHE A 246 -11.34 3.92 -8.35
C PHE A 246 -11.45 5.45 -8.36
N GLN A 247 -12.67 5.97 -8.57
CA GLN A 247 -12.92 7.40 -8.69
C GLN A 247 -12.42 8.17 -7.45
N ARG A 248 -12.52 7.58 -6.26
CA ARG A 248 -12.13 8.24 -5.01
C ARG A 248 -10.61 8.45 -4.95
N GLU A 249 -9.85 7.42 -5.26
CA GLU A 249 -8.39 7.41 -5.28
C GLU A 249 -7.87 8.39 -6.35
N TYR A 250 -8.53 8.41 -7.49
CA TYR A 250 -8.23 9.34 -8.57
C TYR A 250 -8.59 10.79 -8.26
N THR A 251 -9.73 11.04 -7.60
CA THR A 251 -10.05 12.38 -7.08
C THR A 251 -8.99 12.85 -6.10
N TRP A 252 -8.54 11.99 -5.19
CA TRP A 252 -7.45 12.33 -4.28
C TRP A 252 -6.17 12.73 -5.03
N PHE A 253 -5.78 11.96 -6.05
CA PHE A 253 -4.59 12.27 -6.83
C PHE A 253 -4.74 13.56 -7.65
N LYS A 254 -5.92 13.82 -8.23
CA LYS A 254 -6.23 15.10 -8.88
C LYS A 254 -6.11 16.29 -7.93
N ASN A 255 -6.55 16.14 -6.68
CA ASN A 255 -6.36 17.18 -5.67
C ASN A 255 -4.86 17.44 -5.46
N LYS A 256 -4.03 16.40 -5.37
CA LYS A 256 -2.57 16.54 -5.28
C LYS A 256 -1.98 17.26 -6.50
N GLN A 257 -2.46 16.98 -7.71
CA GLN A 257 -2.06 17.71 -8.92
C GLN A 257 -2.45 19.19 -8.87
N ALA A 258 -3.67 19.51 -8.43
CA ALA A 258 -4.11 20.90 -8.28
C ALA A 258 -3.22 21.66 -7.28
N LEU A 259 -2.89 21.03 -6.15
CA LEU A 259 -2.00 21.61 -5.15
C LEU A 259 -0.58 21.83 -5.70
N ALA A 260 0.00 20.82 -6.34
CA ALA A 260 1.34 20.90 -6.97
C ALA A 260 1.43 21.98 -8.06
N LYS A 261 0.32 22.26 -8.75
CA LYS A 261 0.20 23.33 -9.77
C LYS A 261 -0.11 24.72 -9.15
N GLY A 262 -0.17 24.84 -7.83
CA GLY A 262 -0.49 26.09 -7.13
C GLY A 262 -1.97 26.52 -7.24
N LYS A 263 -2.86 25.63 -7.69
CA LYS A 263 -4.29 25.93 -7.87
C LYS A 263 -5.07 25.75 -6.57
N ILE A 264 -4.79 26.62 -5.59
CA ILE A 264 -5.30 26.48 -4.22
C ILE A 264 -6.83 26.47 -4.12
N ILE A 265 -7.53 27.28 -4.91
CA ILE A 265 -9.01 27.32 -4.88
C ILE A 265 -9.60 25.99 -5.37
N GLU A 266 -9.10 25.47 -6.51
CA GLU A 266 -9.51 24.19 -7.08
C GLU A 266 -9.24 23.05 -6.08
N PHE A 267 -8.06 23.06 -5.45
CA PHE A 267 -7.73 22.10 -4.39
C PHE A 267 -8.73 22.15 -3.22
N ILE A 268 -9.08 23.35 -2.72
CA ILE A 268 -10.02 23.49 -1.59
C ILE A 268 -11.41 23.01 -1.97
N GLU A 269 -11.91 23.37 -3.15
CA GLU A 269 -13.24 22.95 -3.62
C GLU A 269 -13.34 21.42 -3.76
N GLU A 270 -12.36 20.79 -4.42
CA GLU A 270 -12.37 19.34 -4.63
C GLU A 270 -12.06 18.56 -3.34
N SER A 271 -11.19 19.09 -2.48
CA SER A 271 -10.94 18.50 -1.16
C SER A 271 -12.17 18.59 -0.26
N SER A 272 -12.98 19.65 -0.37
CA SER A 272 -14.24 19.75 0.37
C SER A 272 -15.17 18.58 0.01
N LYS A 273 -15.37 18.32 -1.29
CA LYS A 273 -16.19 17.19 -1.75
C LYS A 273 -15.63 15.85 -1.25
N PHE A 274 -14.32 15.65 -1.44
CA PHE A 274 -13.63 14.44 -1.02
C PHE A 274 -13.74 14.16 0.49
N LEU A 275 -13.60 15.20 1.32
CA LEU A 275 -13.70 15.09 2.77
C LEU A 275 -15.14 14.82 3.23
N ALA A 276 -16.14 15.46 2.59
CA ALA A 276 -17.55 15.31 2.93
C ALA A 276 -18.04 13.86 2.79
N ASP A 277 -17.44 13.07 1.91
CA ASP A 277 -17.73 11.63 1.77
C ASP A 277 -17.33 10.82 3.02
N GLY A 278 -16.43 11.35 3.84
CA GLY A 278 -15.88 10.70 5.03
C GLY A 278 -14.65 9.85 4.75
N ARG A 279 -14.10 9.22 5.79
CA ARG A 279 -12.86 8.42 5.66
C ARG A 279 -13.06 7.20 4.75
N GLY A 280 -14.20 6.52 4.88
CA GLY A 280 -14.55 5.37 4.03
C GLY A 280 -13.49 4.26 4.06
N SER A 281 -13.30 3.59 2.92
CA SER A 281 -12.29 2.53 2.74
C SER A 281 -10.86 3.06 2.54
N CYS A 282 -10.69 4.37 2.27
CA CYS A 282 -9.40 4.97 1.91
C CYS A 282 -8.99 5.96 3.00
N THR A 283 -8.91 5.46 4.24
CA THR A 283 -8.76 6.29 5.43
C THR A 283 -7.46 7.09 5.40
N LEU A 284 -6.36 6.51 4.91
CA LEU A 284 -5.08 7.24 4.86
C LEU A 284 -5.08 8.35 3.81
N LEU A 285 -5.81 8.20 2.69
CA LEU A 285 -5.96 9.27 1.70
C LEU A 285 -6.74 10.47 2.26
N TRP A 286 -7.78 10.18 3.06
CA TRP A 286 -8.52 11.19 3.80
C TRP A 286 -7.62 11.98 4.75
N HIS A 287 -6.81 11.28 5.56
CA HIS A 287 -5.86 11.94 6.46
C HIS A 287 -4.77 12.73 5.73
N ALA A 288 -4.22 12.18 4.64
CA ALA A 288 -3.23 12.90 3.82
C ALA A 288 -3.81 14.22 3.28
N THR A 289 -5.08 14.22 2.86
CA THR A 289 -5.77 15.44 2.41
C THR A 289 -5.93 16.45 3.55
N VAL A 290 -6.26 15.99 4.75
CA VAL A 290 -6.37 16.84 5.95
C VAL A 290 -5.04 17.50 6.30
N LEU A 291 -3.91 16.81 6.13
CA LEU A 291 -2.58 17.40 6.34
C LEU A 291 -2.25 18.48 5.31
N ASP A 292 -2.59 18.26 4.03
CA ASP A 292 -2.41 19.28 3.00
C ASP A 292 -3.24 20.53 3.32
N ILE A 293 -4.48 20.34 3.76
CA ILE A 293 -5.35 21.43 4.21
C ILE A 293 -4.72 22.16 5.39
N LEU A 294 -4.20 21.44 6.38
CA LEU A 294 -3.52 22.05 7.51
C LEU A 294 -2.32 22.90 7.06
N LYS A 295 -1.51 22.41 6.11
CA LYS A 295 -0.40 23.17 5.51
C LYS A 295 -0.90 24.45 4.83
N ILE A 296 -1.95 24.37 4.01
CA ILE A 296 -2.53 25.54 3.31
C ILE A 296 -3.13 26.53 4.30
N CYS A 297 -3.82 26.06 5.34
CA CYS A 297 -4.40 26.94 6.34
C CYS A 297 -3.32 27.79 7.05
N LYS A 298 -2.11 27.25 7.27
CA LYS A 298 -0.98 28.01 7.83
C LYS A 298 -0.56 29.20 6.95
N THR A 299 -0.84 29.17 5.64
CA THR A 299 -0.47 30.25 4.70
C THR A 299 -1.60 31.26 4.47
N ILE A 300 -2.82 30.99 4.96
CA ILE A 300 -3.98 31.88 4.79
C ILE A 300 -4.35 32.52 6.13
N ASP A 301 -4.12 33.83 6.26
CA ASP A 301 -4.55 34.61 7.43
C ASP A 301 -6.06 34.88 7.39
N SER A 302 -6.83 33.95 7.95
CA SER A 302 -8.26 34.12 8.19
C SER A 302 -8.68 33.44 9.48
N GLU A 303 -9.76 33.93 10.10
CA GLU A 303 -10.29 33.34 11.33
C GLU A 303 -10.77 31.90 11.12
N ILE A 304 -11.44 31.62 10.00
CA ILE A 304 -11.90 30.27 9.64
C ILE A 304 -10.71 29.31 9.52
N SER A 305 -9.63 29.76 8.89
CA SER A 305 -8.39 28.97 8.78
C SER A 305 -7.82 28.62 10.16
N LYS A 306 -7.78 29.58 11.09
CA LYS A 306 -7.26 29.35 12.46
C LYS A 306 -8.14 28.36 13.24
N ILE A 307 -9.46 28.48 13.13
CA ILE A 307 -10.42 27.55 13.74
C ILE A 307 -10.25 26.13 13.19
N LEU A 308 -10.19 26.00 11.86
CA LEU A 308 -10.01 24.71 11.20
C LEU A 308 -8.67 24.05 11.58
N GLN A 309 -7.57 24.80 11.64
CA GLN A 309 -6.27 24.30 12.10
C GLN A 309 -6.35 23.73 13.51
N LYS A 310 -6.95 24.47 14.45
CA LYS A 310 -7.10 24.03 15.83
C LYS A 310 -7.88 22.72 15.92
N GLN A 311 -9.03 22.63 15.22
CA GLN A 311 -9.84 21.42 15.21
C GLN A 311 -9.08 20.22 14.62
N ILE A 312 -8.35 20.41 13.51
CA ILE A 312 -7.56 19.35 12.89
C ILE A 312 -6.50 18.84 13.86
N ILE A 313 -5.76 19.73 14.53
CA ILE A 313 -4.69 19.36 15.46
C ILE A 313 -5.26 18.56 16.64
N GLU A 314 -6.36 19.03 17.24
CA GLU A 314 -7.05 18.33 18.34
C GLU A 314 -7.52 16.94 17.91
N ASP A 315 -8.06 16.81 16.70
CA ASP A 315 -8.52 15.52 16.16
C ASP A 315 -7.36 14.55 15.88
N LEU A 316 -6.25 15.05 15.33
CA LEU A 316 -5.08 14.23 14.96
C LEU A 316 -4.44 13.54 16.16
N VAL A 317 -4.46 14.18 17.35
CA VAL A 317 -3.96 13.59 18.60
C VAL A 317 -4.74 12.31 18.97
N ASN A 318 -6.02 12.23 18.61
CA ASN A 318 -6.90 11.13 18.97
C ASN A 318 -6.84 9.95 17.97
N TYR A 319 -6.12 10.07 16.85
CA TYR A 319 -6.00 8.99 15.86
C TYR A 319 -4.88 8.02 16.20
N LYS A 320 -5.22 6.99 16.99
CA LYS A 320 -4.30 5.96 17.51
C LYS A 320 -3.48 5.22 16.44
N TYR A 321 -4.02 5.02 15.25
CA TYR A 321 -3.42 4.17 14.21
C TYR A 321 -2.87 4.93 13.00
N LEU A 322 -2.75 6.26 13.10
CA LEU A 322 -2.21 7.05 12.00
C LEU A 322 -0.69 6.85 11.89
N PRO A 323 -0.14 6.54 10.69
CA PRO A 323 1.30 6.48 10.48
C PRO A 323 1.99 7.76 10.91
N THR A 324 3.21 7.67 11.45
CA THR A 324 3.94 8.85 11.96
C THR A 324 4.12 9.96 10.92
N VAL A 325 4.38 9.59 9.66
CA VAL A 325 4.49 10.54 8.54
C VAL A 325 3.19 11.28 8.23
N LEU A 326 2.06 10.79 8.75
CA LEU A 326 0.75 11.42 8.63
C LEU A 326 0.30 12.13 9.93
N LYS A 327 1.16 12.21 10.95
CA LYS A 327 0.90 13.02 12.14
C LYS A 327 1.43 14.43 11.90
N ALA A 328 0.62 15.45 12.20
CA ALA A 328 0.93 16.87 11.96
C ALA A 328 1.97 17.44 12.91
#